data_AF-A0A482YYT4-F1
#
_entry.id   AF-A0A482YYT4-F1
#
_cell.length_a   1.000
_cell.length_b   1.000
_cell.length_c   1.000
_cell.angle_alpha   90.00
_cell.angle_beta   90.00
_cell.angle_gamma   90.00
#
_symmetry.space_group_name_H-M   'P 1'
#
loop_
_entity.id
_entity.type
_entity.pdbx_description
1 polymer ?
#
loop_
_entity_poly.entity_id
_entity_poly.type
_entity_poly.pdbx_seq_one_letter_code
_entity_poly.pdbx_strand_id
1 'polypeptide(L)'
;MSKLDVDFRRDFIEALNNIVRRLGQGAKICDCNADDRFIFACVEFVEEEIINNTNDIFTAVHGKIDRYINDFSVAPKDSIDEHKTYFFIFHTLHERLSKDNENKEMVQIILYTMVYIFDDLLSLVNAKRQALNKRVCQMITDGTLFKKTGDIGLYLTYKCLYKHAEENQTNS
;
A
#
# COMPACT_ATOMS: atom_id res chain seq x y z
N MET A 1 -4.12 -24.22 -11.92
CA MET A 1 -3.67 -23.34 -10.83
C MET A 1 -2.80 -24.16 -9.90
N SER A 2 -1.60 -23.68 -9.65
CA SER A 2 -0.70 -24.26 -8.65
C SER A 2 -1.27 -24.02 -7.25
N LYS A 3 -0.84 -24.79 -6.24
CA LYS A 3 -1.21 -24.53 -4.84
C LYS A 3 -0.79 -23.11 -4.39
N LEU A 4 0.34 -22.63 -4.92
CA LEU A 4 0.86 -21.28 -4.70
C LEU A 4 -0.12 -20.20 -5.20
N ASP A 5 -0.75 -20.42 -6.37
CA ASP A 5 -1.72 -19.47 -6.93
C ASP A 5 -3.00 -19.40 -6.07
N VAL A 6 -3.40 -20.53 -5.48
CA VAL A 6 -4.58 -20.62 -4.61
C VAL A 6 -4.32 -19.91 -3.28
N ASP A 7 -3.17 -20.18 -2.65
CA ASP A 7 -2.77 -19.53 -1.40
C ASP A 7 -2.61 -18.02 -1.62
N PHE A 8 -1.96 -17.59 -2.72
CA PHE A 8 -1.84 -16.18 -3.06
C PHE A 8 -3.19 -15.48 -3.26
N ARG A 9 -4.15 -16.13 -3.94
CA ARG A 9 -5.49 -15.58 -4.14
C ARG A 9 -6.23 -15.38 -2.81
N ARG A 10 -6.12 -16.33 -1.89
CA ARG A 10 -6.68 -16.18 -0.54
C ARG A 10 -6.06 -14.98 0.17
N ASP A 11 -4.74 -14.94 0.23
CA ASP A 11 -4.00 -13.90 0.96
C ASP A 11 -4.22 -12.51 0.35
N PHE A 12 -4.38 -12.42 -0.97
CA PHE A 12 -4.74 -11.20 -1.69
C PHE A 12 -6.16 -10.72 -1.32
N ILE A 13 -7.15 -11.62 -1.31
CA ILE A 13 -8.53 -11.26 -0.92
C ILE A 13 -8.56 -10.80 0.54
N GLU A 14 -7.83 -11.47 1.43
CA GLU A 14 -7.69 -11.05 2.82
C GLU A 14 -7.06 -9.66 2.93
N ALA A 15 -6.01 -9.38 2.16
CA ALA A 15 -5.39 -8.06 2.08
C ALA A 15 -6.39 -6.98 1.62
N LEU A 16 -7.21 -7.25 0.60
CA LEU A 16 -8.24 -6.31 0.15
C LEU A 16 -9.29 -6.05 1.25
N ASN A 17 -9.79 -7.10 1.89
CA ASN A 17 -10.74 -6.97 3.00
C ASN A 17 -10.15 -6.15 4.15
N ASN A 18 -8.87 -6.33 4.47
CA ASN A 18 -8.20 -5.56 5.50
C ASN A 18 -8.01 -4.09 5.11
N ILE A 19 -7.66 -3.79 3.85
CA ILE A 19 -7.60 -2.41 3.36
C ILE A 19 -8.98 -1.76 3.51
N VAL A 20 -10.03 -2.37 2.96
CA VAL A 20 -11.40 -1.85 3.02
C VAL A 20 -11.87 -1.62 4.47
N ARG A 21 -11.61 -2.59 5.35
CA ARG A 21 -11.93 -2.46 6.78
C ARG A 21 -11.21 -1.28 7.44
N ARG A 22 -9.91 -1.09 7.16
CA ARG A 22 -9.13 0.02 7.72
C ARG A 22 -9.63 1.37 7.20
N LEU A 23 -10.04 1.43 5.94
CA LEU A 23 -10.63 2.62 5.31
C LEU A 23 -11.98 3.00 5.94
N GLY A 24 -12.86 2.03 6.17
CA GLY A 24 -14.18 2.25 6.78
C GLY A 24 -14.15 2.69 8.25
N GLN A 25 -13.01 2.63 8.94
CA GLN A 25 -12.86 3.04 10.35
C GLN A 25 -12.61 4.55 10.53
N GLY A 26 -12.65 5.34 9.44
CA GLY A 26 -12.43 6.79 9.48
C GLY A 26 -10.98 7.14 9.25
N ALA A 27 -10.49 6.89 8.03
CA ALA A 27 -9.12 7.19 7.66
C ALA A 27 -8.82 8.70 7.74
N LYS A 28 -8.13 9.13 8.80
CA LYS A 28 -7.43 10.42 8.81
C LYS A 28 -6.15 10.28 8.01
N ILE A 29 -6.28 10.44 6.70
CA ILE A 29 -5.15 10.50 5.78
C ILE A 29 -4.38 11.78 6.09
N CYS A 30 -3.25 11.68 6.79
CA CYS A 30 -2.31 12.77 7.14
C CYS A 30 -2.89 14.04 7.80
N ASP A 31 -2.04 14.80 8.52
CA ASP A 31 -2.31 16.22 8.85
C ASP A 31 -2.17 17.12 7.58
N CYS A 32 -2.63 16.63 6.43
CA CYS A 32 -2.75 17.41 5.23
C CYS A 32 -4.09 18.17 5.34
N ASN A 33 -4.07 19.50 5.13
CA ASN A 33 -5.21 20.42 5.28
C ASN A 33 -6.38 20.18 4.29
N ALA A 34 -6.62 18.95 3.85
CA ALA A 34 -7.75 18.59 3.00
C ALA A 34 -9.05 18.56 3.84
N ASP A 35 -10.16 19.02 3.26
CA ASP A 35 -11.50 18.91 3.87
C ASP A 35 -11.77 17.43 4.18
N ASP A 36 -12.15 17.10 5.42
CA ASP A 36 -12.47 15.73 5.84
C ASP A 36 -13.50 15.06 4.89
N ARG A 37 -14.38 15.84 4.26
CA ARG A 37 -15.33 15.34 3.24
C ARG A 37 -14.67 14.94 1.94
N PHE A 38 -13.62 15.65 1.53
CA PHE A 38 -12.82 15.29 0.36
C PHE A 38 -12.07 13.98 0.67
N ILE A 39 -11.39 13.89 1.81
CA ILE A 39 -10.69 12.66 2.22
C ILE A 39 -11.64 11.45 2.24
N PHE A 40 -12.87 11.61 2.76
CA PHE A 40 -13.85 10.53 2.81
C PHE A 40 -14.31 10.07 1.43
N ALA A 41 -14.73 10.98 0.54
CA ALA A 41 -15.15 10.64 -0.82
C ALA A 41 -14.03 9.97 -1.63
N CYS A 42 -12.79 10.35 -1.35
CA CYS A 42 -11.59 9.82 -1.97
C CYS A 42 -11.22 8.42 -1.46
N VAL A 43 -11.55 8.12 -0.20
CA VAL A 43 -11.45 6.78 0.38
C VAL A 43 -12.51 5.85 -0.20
N GLU A 44 -13.76 6.31 -0.31
CA GLU A 44 -14.84 5.57 -0.97
C GLU A 44 -14.47 5.23 -2.42
N PHE A 45 -13.90 6.19 -3.16
CA PHE A 45 -13.42 5.95 -4.51
C PHE A 45 -12.36 4.84 -4.58
N VAL A 46 -11.39 4.83 -3.66
CA VAL A 46 -10.34 3.78 -3.63
C VAL A 46 -10.96 2.40 -3.34
N GLU A 47 -11.93 2.35 -2.44
CA GLU A 47 -12.68 1.13 -2.14
C GLU A 47 -13.46 0.64 -3.38
N GLU A 48 -14.22 1.51 -4.04
CA GLU A 48 -14.95 1.19 -5.27
C GLU A 48 -14.02 0.72 -6.39
N GLU A 49 -12.89 1.39 -6.60
CA GLU A 49 -11.90 0.99 -7.60
C GLU A 49 -11.35 -0.42 -7.32
N ILE A 50 -11.07 -0.73 -6.07
CA ILE A 50 -10.63 -2.07 -5.65
C ILE A 50 -11.71 -3.11 -5.93
N ILE A 51 -12.95 -2.86 -5.50
CA ILE A 51 -14.06 -3.80 -5.62
C ILE A 51 -14.39 -4.05 -7.10
N ASN A 52 -14.55 -2.98 -7.89
CA ASN A 52 -14.96 -3.06 -9.28
C ASN A 52 -13.87 -3.67 -10.19
N ASN A 53 -12.59 -3.54 -9.81
CA ASN A 53 -11.46 -4.01 -10.63
C ASN A 53 -10.67 -5.16 -9.98
N THR A 54 -11.24 -5.88 -9.00
CA THR A 54 -10.52 -6.88 -8.18
C THR A 54 -9.73 -7.90 -9.03
N ASN A 55 -10.32 -8.48 -10.08
CA ASN A 55 -9.65 -9.50 -10.90
C ASN A 55 -8.47 -8.94 -11.72
N ASP A 56 -8.60 -7.71 -12.23
CA ASP A 56 -7.55 -7.03 -12.96
C ASP A 56 -6.38 -6.70 -12.03
N ILE A 57 -6.70 -6.13 -10.86
CA ILE A 57 -5.72 -5.80 -9.83
C ILE A 57 -5.01 -7.07 -9.38
N PHE A 58 -5.75 -8.15 -9.12
CA PHE A 58 -5.18 -9.45 -8.76
C PHE A 58 -4.15 -9.92 -9.79
N THR A 59 -4.51 -9.91 -11.08
CA THR A 59 -3.64 -10.39 -12.16
C THR A 59 -2.38 -9.54 -12.26
N ALA A 60 -2.52 -8.21 -12.19
CA ALA A 60 -1.39 -7.28 -12.27
C ALA A 60 -0.46 -7.39 -11.04
N VAL A 61 -1.03 -7.47 -9.84
CA VAL A 61 -0.28 -7.61 -8.58
C VAL A 61 0.45 -8.95 -8.54
N HIS A 62 -0.21 -10.05 -8.90
CA HIS A 62 0.42 -11.36 -9.00
C HIS A 62 1.63 -11.32 -9.94
N GLY A 63 1.48 -10.78 -11.15
CA GLY A 63 2.59 -10.68 -12.10
C GLY A 63 3.70 -9.72 -11.68
N LYS A 64 3.43 -8.72 -10.83
CA LYS A 64 4.47 -7.85 -10.25
C LYS A 64 5.24 -8.58 -9.15
N ILE A 65 4.55 -9.29 -8.26
CA ILE A 65 5.17 -10.05 -7.17
C ILE A 65 5.97 -11.23 -7.71
N ASP A 66 5.43 -11.96 -8.69
CA ASP A 66 6.13 -13.08 -9.32
C ASP A 66 7.44 -12.63 -9.99
N ARG A 67 7.39 -11.54 -10.77
CA ARG A 67 8.61 -10.92 -11.32
C ARG A 67 9.59 -10.53 -10.23
N TYR A 68 9.14 -9.83 -9.18
CA TYR A 68 9.98 -9.44 -8.07
C TYR A 68 10.66 -10.65 -7.40
N ILE A 69 9.94 -11.74 -7.14
CA ILE A 69 10.50 -12.95 -6.51
C ILE A 69 11.53 -13.60 -7.43
N ASN A 70 11.21 -13.73 -8.72
CA ASN A 70 12.07 -14.41 -9.70
C ASN A 70 13.32 -13.60 -10.05
N ASP A 71 13.20 -12.28 -10.23
CA ASP A 71 14.31 -11.38 -10.58
C ASP A 71 15.41 -11.39 -9.51
N PHE A 72 15.03 -11.55 -8.25
CA PHE A 72 15.97 -11.56 -7.13
C PHE A 72 16.30 -12.96 -6.61
N SER A 73 15.72 -14.04 -7.18
CA SER A 73 15.92 -15.44 -6.74
C SER A 73 15.74 -15.64 -5.23
N VAL A 74 14.89 -14.83 -4.60
CA VAL A 74 14.66 -14.77 -3.15
C VAL A 74 13.27 -15.31 -2.85
N ALA A 75 13.03 -16.59 -3.11
CA ALA A 75 11.79 -17.24 -2.68
C ALA A 75 12.00 -18.00 -1.34
N PRO A 76 12.25 -17.35 -0.18
CA PRO A 76 12.09 -18.03 1.09
C PRO A 76 10.60 -18.28 1.37
N LYS A 77 10.35 -19.14 2.36
CA LYS A 77 9.04 -19.25 3.01
C LYS A 77 8.61 -17.84 3.47
N ASP A 78 7.35 -17.48 3.26
CA ASP A 78 6.79 -16.16 3.61
C ASP A 78 7.35 -14.97 2.79
N SER A 79 7.79 -15.24 1.55
CA SER A 79 8.23 -14.21 0.61
C SER A 79 7.15 -13.20 0.22
N ILE A 80 5.87 -13.51 0.47
CA ILE A 80 4.72 -12.63 0.26
C ILE A 80 4.19 -12.24 1.63
N ASP A 81 4.20 -10.95 1.93
CA ASP A 81 3.84 -10.39 3.22
C ASP A 81 2.84 -9.23 3.05
N GLU A 82 2.13 -8.87 4.11
CA GLU A 82 1.06 -7.86 4.09
C GLU A 82 1.56 -6.50 3.54
N HIS A 83 2.77 -6.07 3.92
CA HIS A 83 3.32 -4.78 3.47
C HIS A 83 3.59 -4.81 1.96
N LYS A 84 4.16 -5.91 1.46
CA LYS A 84 4.42 -6.12 0.04
C LYS A 84 3.12 -6.17 -0.77
N THR A 85 2.12 -6.90 -0.29
CA THR A 85 0.82 -7.02 -0.97
C THR A 85 0.12 -5.67 -1.05
N TYR A 86 0.05 -4.91 0.05
CA TYR A 86 -0.52 -3.56 0.07
C TYR A 86 0.20 -2.63 -0.89
N PHE A 87 1.54 -2.62 -0.84
CA PHE A 87 2.33 -1.80 -1.74
C PHE A 87 1.98 -2.05 -3.21
N PHE A 88 1.97 -3.31 -3.64
CA PHE A 88 1.71 -3.62 -5.04
C PHE A 88 0.26 -3.39 -5.46
N ILE A 89 -0.72 -3.50 -4.55
CA ILE A 89 -2.10 -3.09 -4.80
C ILE A 89 -2.16 -1.59 -5.11
N PHE A 90 -1.68 -0.74 -4.20
CA PHE A 90 -1.70 0.71 -4.39
C PHE A 90 -0.84 1.18 -5.56
N HIS A 91 0.31 0.53 -5.80
CA HIS A 91 1.14 0.81 -6.97
C HIS A 91 0.42 0.45 -8.29
N THR A 92 -0.34 -0.66 -8.30
CA THR A 92 -1.16 -1.05 -9.47
C THR A 92 -2.30 -0.06 -9.71
N LEU A 93 -2.99 0.37 -8.65
CA LEU A 93 -4.03 1.40 -8.74
C LEU A 93 -3.45 2.72 -9.27
N HIS A 94 -2.30 3.15 -8.74
CA HIS A 94 -1.57 4.31 -9.22
C HIS A 94 -1.24 4.21 -10.72
N GLU A 95 -0.67 3.10 -11.17
CA GLU A 95 -0.32 2.91 -12.59
C GLU A 95 -1.55 2.88 -13.50
N ARG A 96 -2.68 2.34 -13.02
CA ARG A 96 -3.94 2.33 -13.78
C ARG A 96 -4.44 3.76 -13.98
N LEU A 97 -4.59 4.53 -12.90
CA LEU A 97 -5.16 5.88 -12.98
C LEU A 97 -4.20 6.92 -13.55
N SER A 98 -2.88 6.69 -13.48
CA SER A 98 -1.90 7.61 -14.05
C SER A 98 -1.87 7.60 -15.58
N LYS A 99 -2.41 6.56 -16.24
CA LYS A 99 -2.43 6.47 -17.71
C LYS A 99 -3.37 7.48 -18.36
N ASP A 100 -4.38 7.93 -17.64
CA ASP A 100 -5.44 8.77 -18.20
C ASP A 100 -5.18 10.28 -18.07
N ASN A 101 -4.07 10.72 -17.45
CA ASN A 101 -3.59 12.12 -17.29
C ASN A 101 -4.58 13.16 -16.70
N GLU A 102 -5.88 12.89 -16.65
CA GLU A 102 -6.94 13.78 -16.15
C GLU A 102 -7.12 13.67 -14.62
N ASN A 103 -6.52 12.66 -13.99
CA ASN A 103 -6.82 12.23 -12.61
C ASN A 103 -5.68 12.44 -11.61
N LYS A 104 -4.93 13.55 -11.73
CA LYS A 104 -3.76 13.82 -10.85
C LYS A 104 -4.12 13.82 -9.36
N GLU A 105 -5.26 14.39 -8.99
CA GLU A 105 -5.73 14.40 -7.59
C GLU A 105 -6.05 12.98 -7.10
N MET A 106 -6.78 12.20 -7.89
CA MET A 106 -7.09 10.79 -7.59
C MET A 106 -5.84 9.92 -7.44
N VAL A 107 -4.83 10.15 -8.29
CA VAL A 107 -3.54 9.48 -8.17
C VAL A 107 -2.85 9.84 -6.84
N GLN A 108 -2.87 11.11 -6.44
CA GLN A 108 -2.32 11.52 -5.15
C GLN A 108 -3.07 10.90 -3.98
N ILE A 109 -4.40 10.86 -4.05
CA ILE A 109 -5.27 10.20 -3.07
C ILE A 109 -4.88 8.74 -2.87
N ILE A 110 -4.75 7.95 -3.94
CA ILE A 110 -4.32 6.55 -3.85
C ILE A 110 -3.02 6.43 -3.07
N LEU A 111 -2.04 7.28 -3.38
CA LEU A 111 -0.74 7.25 -2.73
C LEU A 111 -0.80 7.72 -1.28
N TYR A 112 -1.64 8.70 -0.95
CA TYR A 112 -1.85 9.10 0.44
C TYR A 112 -2.56 8.01 1.24
N THR A 113 -3.54 7.32 0.64
CA THR A 113 -4.21 6.17 1.24
C THR A 113 -3.22 5.04 1.52
N MET A 114 -2.29 4.77 0.58
CA MET A 114 -1.20 3.81 0.81
C MET A 114 -0.36 4.19 2.05
N VAL A 115 0.01 5.47 2.19
CA VAL A 115 0.78 5.96 3.35
C VAL A 115 -0.02 5.82 4.64
N TYR A 116 -1.32 6.12 4.60
CA TYR A 116 -2.21 5.92 5.74
C TYR A 116 -2.23 4.46 6.20
N ILE A 117 -2.40 3.51 5.26
CA ILE A 117 -2.39 2.08 5.58
C ILE A 117 -1.05 1.65 6.19
N PHE A 118 0.08 2.15 5.69
CA PHE A 118 1.37 1.85 6.29
C PHE A 118 1.58 2.48 7.67
N ASP A 119 1.10 3.69 7.90
CA ASP A 119 1.18 4.33 9.21
C ASP A 119 0.28 3.61 10.24
N ASP A 120 -0.90 3.16 9.80
CA ASP A 120 -1.81 2.34 10.60
C ASP A 120 -1.17 1.00 11.00
N LEU A 121 -0.45 0.34 10.07
CA LEU A 121 0.34 -0.86 10.39
C LEU A 121 1.42 -0.56 11.44
N LEU A 122 2.18 0.53 11.30
CA LEU A 122 3.18 0.91 12.31
C LEU A 122 2.53 1.17 13.68
N SER A 123 1.32 1.71 13.71
CA SER A 123 0.59 1.98 14.95
C SER A 123 0.28 0.70 15.75
N LEU A 124 0.04 -0.43 15.06
CA LEU A 124 -0.19 -1.74 15.70
C LEU A 124 1.00 -2.20 16.55
N VAL A 125 2.21 -1.75 16.19
CA VAL A 125 3.45 -2.04 16.91
C VAL A 125 3.98 -0.79 17.64
N ASN A 126 3.07 0.10 18.05
CA ASN A 126 3.36 1.35 18.76
C ASN A 126 4.48 2.19 18.13
N ALA A 127 4.70 2.04 16.83
CA ALA A 127 5.69 2.80 16.07
C ALA A 127 4.99 3.98 15.40
N LYS A 128 5.65 5.14 15.43
CA LYS A 128 5.22 6.32 14.69
C LYS A 128 6.41 6.95 13.99
N ARG A 129 6.22 7.41 12.75
CA ARG A 129 7.28 8.03 11.94
C ARG A 129 6.75 9.25 11.18
N GLN A 130 6.29 10.26 11.93
CA GLN A 130 5.76 11.52 11.37
C GLN A 130 6.71 12.20 10.38
N ALA A 131 8.03 12.20 10.65
CA ALA A 131 9.02 12.78 9.74
C ALA A 131 9.13 12.03 8.40
N LEU A 132 8.98 10.70 8.41
CA LEU A 132 8.93 9.88 7.19
C LEU A 132 7.65 10.21 6.43
N ASN A 133 6.48 10.15 7.07
CA ASN A 133 5.19 10.42 6.44
C ASN A 133 5.18 11.81 5.80
N LYS A 134 5.67 12.84 6.50
CA LYS A 134 5.77 14.21 5.94
C LYS A 134 6.61 14.25 4.66
N ARG A 135 7.76 13.56 4.63
CA ARG A 135 8.61 13.49 3.45
C ARG A 135 7.93 12.73 2.31
N VAL A 136 7.29 11.61 2.61
CA VAL A 136 6.57 10.81 1.62
C VAL A 136 5.40 11.61 1.03
N CYS A 137 4.63 12.31 1.86
CA CYS A 137 3.55 13.20 1.40
C CYS A 137 4.05 14.34 0.51
N GLN A 138 5.21 14.93 0.82
CA GLN A 138 5.86 15.90 -0.07
C GLN A 138 6.22 15.27 -1.42
N MET A 139 6.79 14.06 -1.42
CA MET A 139 7.12 13.36 -2.67
C MET A 139 5.87 13.02 -3.50
N ILE A 140 4.74 12.72 -2.86
CA ILE A 140 3.43 12.52 -3.52
C ILE A 140 2.95 13.83 -4.15
N THR A 141 2.99 14.94 -3.39
CA THR A 141 2.61 16.27 -3.88
C THR A 141 3.42 16.65 -5.13
N ASP A 142 4.73 16.39 -5.09
CA ASP A 142 5.66 16.70 -6.18
C ASP A 142 5.59 15.70 -7.35
N GLY A 143 4.85 14.58 -7.22
CA GLY A 143 4.83 13.50 -8.23
C GLY A 143 6.17 12.78 -8.38
N THR A 144 7.00 12.77 -7.33
CA THR A 144 8.36 12.20 -7.37
C THR A 144 8.55 10.95 -6.52
N LEU A 145 7.50 10.41 -5.91
CA LEU A 145 7.56 9.29 -4.97
C LEU A 145 8.37 8.11 -5.52
N PHE A 146 7.88 7.43 -6.56
CA PHE A 146 8.54 6.25 -7.12
C PHE A 146 9.89 6.57 -7.76
N LYS A 147 10.07 7.80 -8.29
CA LYS A 147 11.39 8.26 -8.79
C LYS A 147 12.43 8.31 -7.67
N LYS A 148 12.05 8.72 -6.46
CA LYS A 148 12.97 8.92 -5.32
C LYS A 148 13.13 7.66 -4.46
N THR A 149 12.08 6.85 -4.33
CA THR A 149 12.13 5.62 -3.52
C THR A 149 12.48 4.38 -4.34
N GLY A 150 12.53 4.51 -5.67
CA GLY A 150 12.51 3.37 -6.58
C GLY A 150 11.18 2.62 -6.53
N ASP A 151 11.12 1.51 -7.26
CA ASP A 151 9.90 0.72 -7.43
C ASP A 151 9.47 -0.03 -6.18
N ILE A 152 10.36 -0.22 -5.19
CA ILE A 152 10.09 -1.07 -4.01
C ILE A 152 10.62 -0.50 -2.69
N GLY A 153 11.45 0.56 -2.73
CA GLY A 153 12.16 1.02 -1.53
C GLY A 153 11.24 1.56 -0.44
N LEU A 154 10.06 2.07 -0.82
CA LEU A 154 9.08 2.57 0.14
C LEU A 154 8.54 1.46 1.05
N TYR A 155 8.04 0.36 0.48
CA TYR A 155 7.48 -0.73 1.29
C TYR A 155 8.56 -1.39 2.16
N LEU A 156 9.77 -1.55 1.62
CA LEU A 156 10.89 -2.11 2.39
C LEU A 156 11.21 -1.23 3.60
N THR A 157 11.16 0.08 3.43
CA THR A 157 11.36 1.03 4.54
C THR A 157 10.31 0.81 5.63
N TYR A 158 9.02 0.77 5.29
CA TYR A 158 7.95 0.53 6.27
C TYR A 158 8.03 -0.85 6.91
N LYS A 159 8.29 -1.91 6.13
CA LYS A 159 8.44 -3.28 6.63
C LYS A 159 9.58 -3.40 7.64
N CYS A 160 10.75 -2.85 7.32
CA CYS A 160 11.91 -2.89 8.23
C CYS A 160 11.62 -2.13 9.53
N LEU A 161 10.93 -0.99 9.44
CA LEU A 161 10.52 -0.21 10.61
C LEU A 161 9.52 -0.99 11.49
N TYR A 162 8.52 -1.62 10.86
CA TYR A 162 7.54 -2.45 11.56
C TYR A 162 8.23 -3.60 12.31
N LYS A 163 9.07 -4.37 11.61
CA LYS A 163 9.74 -5.53 12.19
C LYS A 163 10.67 -5.15 13.34
N HIS A 164 11.43 -4.07 13.19
CA HIS A 164 12.27 -3.58 14.26
C HIS A 164 11.47 -3.15 15.50
N ALA A 165 10.31 -2.52 15.32
CA ALA A 165 9.45 -2.12 16.43
C ALA A 165 8.81 -3.34 17.13
N GLU A 166 8.32 -4.30 16.35
CA GLU A 166 7.75 -5.57 16.84
C GLU A 166 8.75 -6.36 17.69
N GLU A 167 10.00 -6.48 17.22
CA GLU A 167 11.09 -7.15 17.93
C GLU A 167 11.44 -6.46 19.26
N ASN A 168 11.40 -5.13 19.32
CA ASN A 168 11.70 -4.40 20.56
C ASN A 168 10.59 -4.56 21.60
N GLN A 169 9.33 -4.73 21.18
CA GLN A 169 8.22 -4.97 22.10
C GLN A 169 8.25 -6.37 22.70
N THR A 170 8.64 -7.38 21.91
CA THR A 170 8.70 -8.78 22.35
C THR A 170 9.88 -9.07 23.28
N ASN A 171 10.91 -8.21 23.27
CA ASN A 171 12.07 -8.28 24.15
C ASN A 171 11.99 -7.37 25.39
N SER A 172 10.85 -6.67 25.61
CA SER A 172 10.58 -5.82 26.78
C SER A 172 9.67 -6.52 27.78
#